data_AF-A0A085B7A6-F1
#
_entry.id   AF-A0A085B7A6-F1
#
_cell.length_a   1.000
_cell.length_b   1.000
_cell.length_c   1.000
_cell.angle_alpha   90.00
_cell.angle_beta   90.00
_cell.angle_gamma   90.00
#
_symmetry.space_group_name_H-M   'P 1'
#
loop_
_entity.id
_entity.type
_entity.pdbx_description
1 polymer ?
#
loop_
_entity_poly.entity_id
_entity_poly.type
_entity_poly.pdbx_seq_one_letter_code
_entity_poly.pdbx_strand_id
1 'polypeptide(L)'
;MKLFKKIALGFLVILILTAIAGYIYFDQKFTPEKNYLTVKNESGNIPITWLGNDKNVLLLPIHFSGNSETYYLQFDTGSAYTVFYSQSIEDIREISIDNEQAETSFFVGKTEISSDQFKIYKTNKDDKSDSIKIIGTLGADVLEDRKTLINFREDLVVLNVSSIPADFRNKLIDFKFKKRKIIIPGILKGEQRKFLYDSGTSAFEFLTYKEEWEKLKLKNSKVKIEKSKSWNNVLTTYTASCDQNIEFDHIKIPVKELTYVEGFSNAQFSLMKFSGMSGMLGNKIFLDKSIFIDCSDHKIAIN
;
A
#
# COMPACT_ATOMS: atom_id res chain seq x y z
N MET A 1 15.83 -17.35 -50.31
CA MET A 1 16.14 -17.57 -48.86
C MET A 1 16.88 -16.42 -48.18
N LYS A 2 18.00 -15.89 -48.71
CA LYS A 2 18.78 -14.82 -48.02
C LYS A 2 18.02 -13.50 -47.83
N LEU A 3 17.22 -13.07 -48.81
CA LEU A 3 16.44 -11.84 -48.74
C LEU A 3 15.32 -11.92 -47.69
N PHE A 4 14.58 -13.03 -47.66
CA PHE A 4 13.54 -13.29 -46.67
C PHE A 4 14.09 -13.32 -45.23
N LYS A 5 15.27 -13.93 -45.02
CA LYS A 5 15.97 -13.91 -43.72
C LYS A 5 16.35 -12.49 -43.29
N LYS A 6 16.79 -11.63 -44.22
CA LYS A 6 17.11 -10.22 -43.92
C LYS A 6 15.86 -9.41 -43.57
N ILE A 7 14.76 -9.61 -44.29
CA ILE A 7 13.48 -8.95 -44.01
C ILE A 7 12.94 -9.40 -42.65
N ALA A 8 12.90 -10.70 -42.38
CA ALA A 8 12.47 -11.25 -41.10
C ALA A 8 13.34 -10.74 -39.93
N LEU A 9 14.66 -10.65 -40.11
CA LEU A 9 15.57 -10.09 -39.13
C LEU A 9 15.30 -8.60 -38.89
N GLY A 10 15.04 -7.82 -39.95
CA GLY A 10 14.67 -6.42 -39.85
C GLY A 10 13.36 -6.22 -39.06
N PHE A 11 12.33 -7.01 -39.35
CA PHE A 11 11.08 -6.99 -38.59
C PHE A 11 11.28 -7.40 -37.12
N LEU A 12 12.10 -8.41 -36.85
CA LEU A 12 12.42 -8.84 -35.49
C LEU A 12 13.12 -7.72 -34.71
N VAL A 13 14.07 -7.03 -35.33
CA VAL A 13 14.78 -5.89 -34.71
C VAL A 13 13.79 -4.76 -34.39
N ILE A 14 12.92 -4.41 -35.33
CA ILE A 14 11.89 -3.38 -35.10
C ILE A 14 10.95 -3.78 -33.97
N LEU A 15 10.51 -5.04 -33.92
CA LEU A 15 9.62 -5.55 -32.88
C LEU A 15 10.29 -5.54 -31.49
N ILE A 16 11.58 -5.87 -31.41
CA ILE A 16 12.36 -5.78 -30.17
C ILE A 16 12.48 -4.31 -29.75
N LEU A 17 12.80 -3.40 -30.67
CA LEU A 17 12.92 -1.98 -30.36
C LEU A 17 11.60 -1.35 -29.89
N THR A 18 10.47 -1.70 -30.51
CA THR A 18 9.16 -1.22 -30.07
C THR A 18 8.75 -1.81 -28.73
N ALA A 19 9.08 -3.08 -28.46
CA ALA A 19 8.87 -3.69 -27.14
C ALA A 19 9.71 -3.01 -26.05
N ILE A 20 10.98 -2.70 -26.33
CA ILE A 20 11.87 -1.99 -25.41
C ILE A 20 11.38 -0.55 -25.18
N ALA A 21 11.06 0.19 -26.24
CA ALA A 21 10.55 1.56 -26.14
C ALA A 21 9.22 1.60 -25.39
N GLY A 22 8.32 0.65 -25.67
CA GLY A 22 7.07 0.48 -24.94
C GLY A 22 7.31 0.18 -23.46
N TYR A 23 8.23 -0.75 -23.15
CA TYR A 23 8.61 -1.05 -21.78
C TYR A 23 9.14 0.17 -21.04
N ILE A 24 10.05 0.94 -21.63
CA ILE A 24 10.62 2.16 -21.03
C ILE A 24 9.51 3.19 -20.79
N TYR A 25 8.65 3.42 -21.78
CA TYR A 25 7.54 4.36 -21.67
C TYR A 25 6.59 3.99 -20.53
N PHE A 26 6.17 2.73 -20.44
CA PHE A 26 5.30 2.27 -19.35
C PHE A 26 6.02 2.28 -18.00
N ASP A 27 7.29 1.89 -17.95
CA ASP A 27 8.06 1.92 -16.72
C ASP A 27 8.15 3.35 -16.16
N GLN A 28 8.43 4.34 -17.02
CA GLN A 28 8.45 5.76 -16.66
C GLN A 28 7.07 6.27 -16.25
N LYS A 29 6.02 5.96 -17.03
CA LYS A 29 4.64 6.40 -16.73
C LYS A 29 4.13 5.93 -15.36
N PHE A 30 4.57 4.75 -14.91
CA PHE A 30 4.19 4.19 -13.61
C PHE A 30 5.26 4.40 -12.53
N THR A 31 6.36 5.07 -12.84
CA THR A 31 7.36 5.43 -11.84
C THR A 31 6.89 6.70 -11.12
N PRO A 32 6.78 6.68 -9.77
CA PRO A 32 6.47 7.88 -9.03
C PRO A 32 7.53 8.96 -9.28
N GLU A 33 7.09 10.22 -9.34
CA GLU A 33 7.95 11.40 -9.32
C GLU A 33 8.79 11.42 -8.04
N LYS A 34 9.83 12.25 -8.01
CA LYS A 34 10.69 12.43 -6.83
C LYS A 34 9.83 12.77 -5.60
N ASN A 35 10.22 12.25 -4.44
CA ASN A 35 9.55 12.58 -3.19
C ASN A 35 9.69 14.09 -2.90
N TYR A 36 8.55 14.74 -2.68
CA TYR A 36 8.44 16.16 -2.38
C TYR A 36 8.17 16.42 -0.88
N LEU A 37 8.05 15.37 -0.06
CA LEU A 37 7.80 15.52 1.37
C LEU A 37 9.07 15.89 2.12
N THR A 38 8.99 16.95 2.92
CA THR A 38 9.91 17.18 4.03
C THR A 38 9.29 16.62 5.30
N VAL A 39 9.92 15.58 5.86
CA VAL A 39 9.46 14.94 7.10
C VAL A 39 10.57 15.00 8.15
N LYS A 40 10.24 15.53 9.33
CA LYS A 40 11.19 15.83 10.42
C LYS A 40 10.73 15.20 11.73
N ASN A 41 11.70 14.86 12.58
CA ASN A 41 11.53 14.29 13.92
C ASN A 41 10.89 12.89 13.92
N GLU A 42 11.18 12.12 14.97
CA GLU A 42 10.47 10.87 15.27
C GLU A 42 9.09 11.21 15.86
N SER A 43 8.06 10.44 15.50
CA SER A 43 6.69 10.79 15.88
C SER A 43 6.36 10.52 17.34
N GLY A 44 7.11 9.61 17.98
CA GLY A 44 6.63 8.89 19.16
C GLY A 44 5.41 8.03 18.83
N ASN A 45 4.72 7.53 19.85
CA ASN A 45 3.58 6.63 19.67
C ASN A 45 2.37 7.42 19.13
N ILE A 46 1.95 7.10 17.91
CA ILE A 46 0.73 7.59 17.29
C ILE A 46 -0.35 6.50 17.43
N PRO A 47 -1.49 6.78 18.08
CA PRO A 47 -2.58 5.81 18.15
C PRO A 47 -3.23 5.62 16.77
N ILE A 48 -3.53 4.38 16.43
CA ILE A 48 -4.30 4.00 15.24
C ILE A 48 -5.79 4.17 15.56
N THR A 49 -6.50 4.89 14.70
CA THR A 49 -7.96 4.88 14.69
C THR A 49 -8.44 3.95 13.57
N TRP A 50 -9.24 2.96 13.92
CA TRP A 50 -9.80 2.01 12.95
C TRP A 50 -11.21 2.42 12.52
N LEU A 51 -11.45 2.47 11.21
CA LEU A 51 -12.81 2.59 10.67
C LEU A 51 -13.39 1.20 10.35
N GLY A 52 -14.65 1.00 10.74
CA GLY A 52 -15.39 -0.25 10.52
C GLY A 52 -15.07 -1.36 11.54
N ASN A 53 -16.03 -2.28 11.71
CA ASN A 53 -15.94 -3.34 12.72
C ASN A 53 -14.78 -4.32 12.51
N ASP A 54 -14.29 -4.44 11.27
CA ASP A 54 -13.25 -5.39 10.87
C ASP A 54 -11.86 -4.73 10.73
N LYS A 55 -11.63 -3.55 11.33
CA LYS A 55 -10.37 -2.79 11.21
C LYS A 55 -10.00 -2.51 9.75
N ASN A 56 -10.97 -1.98 8.99
CA ASN A 56 -10.92 -1.87 7.53
C ASN A 56 -10.06 -0.72 7.00
N VAL A 57 -9.89 0.33 7.81
CA VAL A 57 -9.09 1.50 7.42
C VAL A 57 -8.24 1.91 8.62
N LEU A 58 -6.93 1.98 8.40
CA LEU A 58 -5.96 2.49 9.38
C LEU A 58 -5.88 4.01 9.23
N LEU A 59 -6.39 4.76 10.22
CA LEU A 59 -6.34 6.22 10.24
C LEU A 59 -5.30 6.69 11.26
N LEU A 60 -4.51 7.68 10.86
CA LEU A 60 -3.59 8.38 11.75
C LEU A 60 -4.09 9.82 11.98
N PRO A 61 -4.16 10.27 13.24
CA PRO A 61 -4.55 11.64 13.56
C PRO A 61 -3.45 12.61 13.15
N ILE A 62 -3.86 13.75 12.59
CA ILE A 62 -2.98 14.85 12.24
C ILE A 62 -3.47 16.17 12.85
N HIS A 63 -2.53 17.09 13.06
CA HIS A 63 -2.81 18.42 13.62
C HIS A 63 -2.06 19.49 12.85
N PHE A 64 -2.69 20.64 12.64
CA PHE A 64 -2.03 21.82 12.09
C PHE A 64 -1.58 22.75 13.22
N SER A 65 -0.50 23.50 12.99
CA SER A 65 0.00 24.44 13.99
C SER A 65 -1.03 25.53 14.29
N GLY A 66 -1.39 25.71 15.56
CA GLY A 66 -2.38 26.71 15.98
C GLY A 66 -3.85 26.29 15.77
N ASN A 67 -4.10 25.08 15.29
CA ASN A 67 -5.43 24.52 15.12
C ASN A 67 -5.66 23.39 16.15
N SER A 68 -6.73 23.49 16.94
CA SER A 68 -7.08 22.49 17.94
C SER A 68 -7.85 21.29 17.38
N GLU A 69 -8.29 21.36 16.13
CA GLU A 69 -9.04 20.30 15.47
C GLU A 69 -8.13 19.12 15.12
N THR A 70 -8.64 17.90 15.32
CA THR A 70 -7.99 16.68 14.86
C THR A 70 -8.58 16.27 13.51
N TYR A 71 -7.70 16.13 12.52
CA TYR A 71 -8.02 15.57 11.22
C TYR A 71 -7.39 14.19 11.10
N TYR A 72 -7.76 13.43 10.08
CA TYR A 72 -7.25 12.08 9.86
C TYR A 72 -6.79 11.88 8.43
N LEU A 73 -5.69 11.15 8.28
CA LEU A 73 -5.24 10.60 7.01
C LEU A 73 -5.28 9.08 7.09
N GLN A 74 -5.75 8.43 6.03
CA GLN A 74 -5.59 6.99 5.88
C GLN A 74 -4.14 6.66 5.63
N PHE A 75 -3.51 5.83 6.46
CA PHE A 75 -2.16 5.36 6.22
C PHE A 75 -2.19 4.19 5.22
N ASP A 76 -1.68 4.45 4.02
CA ASP A 76 -1.81 3.56 2.87
C ASP A 76 -0.48 3.34 2.16
N THR A 77 0.20 2.23 2.47
CA THR A 77 1.41 1.80 1.76
C THR A 77 1.14 1.34 0.32
N GLY A 78 -0.13 1.16 -0.04
CA GLY A 78 -0.62 0.97 -1.40
C GLY A 78 -0.69 2.28 -2.19
N SER A 79 -0.72 3.45 -1.56
CA SER A 79 -0.60 4.73 -2.26
C SER A 79 0.88 5.13 -2.39
N ALA A 80 1.30 5.54 -3.60
CA ALA A 80 2.67 6.06 -3.80
C ALA A 80 2.85 7.51 -3.32
N TYR A 81 1.76 8.21 -3.02
CA TYR A 81 1.80 9.63 -2.66
C TYR A 81 0.89 9.91 -1.48
N THR A 82 1.30 10.87 -0.67
CA THR A 82 0.43 11.57 0.26
C THR A 82 -0.41 12.57 -0.52
N VAL A 83 -1.73 12.46 -0.37
CA VAL A 83 -2.72 13.23 -1.13
C VAL A 83 -3.83 13.74 -0.22
N PHE A 84 -4.43 14.86 -0.61
CA PHE A 84 -5.61 15.42 0.05
C PHE A 84 -6.86 15.27 -0.80
N TYR A 85 -8.03 15.15 -0.18
CA TYR A 85 -9.32 15.09 -0.85
C TYR A 85 -9.90 16.49 -0.98
N SER A 86 -10.17 16.92 -2.22
CA SER A 86 -10.50 18.32 -2.54
C SER A 86 -11.62 18.91 -1.68
N GLN A 87 -12.72 18.17 -1.50
CA GLN A 87 -13.88 18.64 -0.71
C GLN A 87 -13.60 18.66 0.79
N SER A 88 -12.71 17.78 1.29
CA SER A 88 -12.42 17.67 2.71
C SER A 88 -11.46 18.75 3.22
N ILE A 89 -10.73 19.41 2.33
CA ILE A 89 -9.73 20.44 2.68
C ILE A 89 -10.16 21.88 2.37
N GLU A 90 -11.30 22.08 1.70
CA GLU A 90 -11.75 23.39 1.19
C GLU A 90 -11.82 24.47 2.29
N ASP A 91 -12.25 24.10 3.50
CA ASP A 91 -12.44 25.02 4.62
C ASP A 91 -11.28 25.01 5.64
N ILE A 92 -10.17 24.32 5.36
CA ILE A 92 -9.02 24.23 6.28
C ILE A 92 -8.04 25.36 6.00
N ARG A 93 -8.00 26.36 6.88
CA ARG A 93 -7.23 27.60 6.70
C ARG A 93 -5.72 27.39 6.64
N GLU A 94 -5.22 26.31 7.23
CA GLU A 94 -3.79 25.97 7.25
C GLU A 94 -3.32 25.31 5.94
N ILE A 95 -4.22 25.09 4.98
CA ILE A 95 -3.90 24.53 3.67
C ILE A 95 -4.09 25.62 2.62
N SER A 96 -3.00 26.02 1.94
CA SER A 96 -3.07 26.85 0.75
C SER A 96 -3.28 25.96 -0.46
N ILE A 97 -4.22 26.31 -1.34
CA ILE A 97 -4.53 25.55 -2.55
C ILE A 97 -4.16 26.39 -3.77
N ASP A 98 -3.28 25.87 -4.62
CA ASP A 98 -2.99 26.42 -5.94
C ASP A 98 -3.15 25.33 -7.01
N ASN A 99 -4.09 25.56 -7.94
CA ASN A 99 -4.48 24.60 -8.96
C ASN A 99 -4.89 23.22 -8.39
N GLU A 100 -4.11 22.17 -8.66
CA GLU A 100 -4.32 20.79 -8.20
C GLU A 100 -3.32 20.37 -7.11
N GLN A 101 -2.66 21.36 -6.50
CA GLN A 101 -1.67 21.16 -5.44
C GLN A 101 -2.06 21.91 -4.17
N ALA A 102 -1.67 21.35 -3.04
CA ALA A 102 -1.82 21.94 -1.73
C ALA A 102 -0.45 22.17 -1.10
N GLU A 103 -0.28 23.35 -0.50
CA GLU A 103 0.86 23.73 0.32
C GLU A 103 0.43 23.76 1.79
N THR A 104 1.12 22.98 2.63
CA THR A 104 0.85 22.97 4.08
C THR A 104 1.98 22.30 4.87
N SER A 105 1.91 22.43 6.20
CA SER A 105 2.68 21.64 7.16
C SER A 105 1.74 21.14 8.27
N PHE A 106 1.86 19.87 8.62
CA PHE A 106 1.07 19.24 9.67
C PHE A 106 1.90 18.26 10.50
N PHE A 107 1.39 17.92 11.67
CA PHE A 107 2.01 16.98 12.60
C PHE A 107 1.25 15.66 12.62
N VAL A 108 1.99 14.56 12.55
CA VAL A 108 1.50 13.21 12.89
C VAL A 108 2.28 12.75 14.12
N GLY A 109 1.61 12.76 15.28
CA GLY A 109 2.33 12.73 16.56
C GLY A 109 3.28 13.93 16.65
N LYS A 110 4.58 13.67 16.86
CA LYS A 110 5.64 14.70 16.89
C LYS A 110 6.35 14.91 15.55
N THR A 111 6.04 14.09 14.54
CA THR A 111 6.66 14.20 13.22
C THR A 111 5.98 15.31 12.43
N GLU A 112 6.75 16.29 11.99
CA GLU A 112 6.28 17.34 11.09
C GLU A 112 6.41 16.84 9.65
N ILE A 113 5.35 16.97 8.86
CA ILE A 113 5.27 16.63 7.44
C ILE A 113 4.85 17.89 6.68
N SER A 114 5.64 18.30 5.70
CA SER A 114 5.41 19.51 4.91
C SER A 114 5.75 19.32 3.45
N SER A 115 5.04 20.06 2.60
CA SER A 115 5.27 20.15 1.15
C SER A 115 4.47 21.33 0.59
N ASP A 116 4.95 21.90 -0.50
CA ASP A 116 4.25 22.85 -1.37
C ASP A 116 3.52 22.16 -2.54
N GLN A 117 3.64 20.83 -2.64
CA GLN A 117 3.23 20.03 -3.80
C GLN A 117 2.37 18.82 -3.42
N PHE A 118 1.64 18.86 -2.30
CA PHE A 118 0.71 17.77 -2.00
C PHE A 118 -0.34 17.67 -3.12
N LYS A 119 -0.53 16.47 -3.67
CA LYS A 119 -1.51 16.26 -4.74
C LYS A 119 -2.93 16.34 -4.18
N ILE A 120 -3.81 17.02 -4.90
CA ILE A 120 -5.23 17.07 -4.58
C ILE A 120 -5.96 16.05 -5.45
N TYR A 121 -6.66 15.14 -4.81
CA TYR A 121 -7.52 14.17 -5.45
C TYR A 121 -8.97 14.68 -5.45
N LYS A 122 -9.56 14.83 -6.64
CA LYS A 122 -10.94 15.32 -6.79
C LYS A 122 -11.94 14.24 -6.38
N THR A 123 -12.69 14.50 -5.31
CA THR A 123 -13.76 13.62 -4.84
C THR A 123 -15.12 14.16 -5.25
N ASN A 124 -16.04 13.26 -5.65
CA ASN A 124 -17.42 13.60 -6.03
C ASN A 124 -18.42 13.36 -4.88
N LYS A 125 -17.96 13.24 -3.63
CA LYS A 125 -18.78 12.70 -2.53
C LYS A 125 -19.19 13.81 -1.55
N ASP A 126 -20.46 14.20 -1.62
CA ASP A 126 -21.17 15.02 -0.63
C ASP A 126 -21.49 14.25 0.68
N ASP A 127 -20.58 13.43 1.19
CA ASP A 127 -20.78 12.76 2.49
C ASP A 127 -20.21 13.64 3.62
N LYS A 128 -20.86 14.79 3.87
CA LYS A 128 -20.65 15.62 5.09
C LYS A 128 -21.13 14.91 6.38
N SER A 129 -21.28 13.59 6.35
CA SER A 129 -21.99 12.78 7.36
C SER A 129 -21.07 11.96 8.26
N ASP A 130 -19.77 11.89 8.00
CA ASP A 130 -18.86 11.13 8.85
C ASP A 130 -18.42 11.98 10.05
N SER A 131 -18.57 11.44 11.26
CA SER A 131 -18.12 12.09 12.51
C SER A 131 -16.60 12.26 12.58
N ILE A 132 -15.85 11.57 11.72
CA ILE A 132 -14.39 11.60 11.63
C ILE A 132 -13.99 12.41 10.41
N LYS A 133 -13.17 13.45 10.62
CA LYS A 133 -12.67 14.35 9.57
C LYS A 133 -11.51 13.71 8.79
N ILE A 134 -11.83 12.79 7.88
CA ILE A 134 -10.83 12.18 6.98
C ILE A 134 -10.59 13.12 5.80
N ILE A 135 -9.36 13.62 5.69
CA ILE A 135 -9.01 14.66 4.70
C ILE A 135 -8.11 14.18 3.57
N GLY A 136 -7.68 12.92 3.60
CA GLY A 136 -6.79 12.37 2.58
C GLY A 136 -6.16 11.04 2.95
N THR A 137 -5.05 10.77 2.27
CA THR A 137 -4.23 9.54 2.40
C THR A 137 -2.79 9.93 2.69
N LEU A 138 -2.19 9.33 3.70
CA LEU A 138 -0.75 9.35 3.95
C LEU A 138 -0.11 8.16 3.24
N GLY A 139 0.57 8.43 2.12
CA GLY A 139 1.10 7.40 1.23
C GLY A 139 2.48 6.87 1.66
N ALA A 140 3.00 5.93 0.87
CA ALA A 140 4.32 5.33 1.08
C ALA A 140 5.50 6.30 0.86
N ASP A 141 5.28 7.49 0.29
CA ASP A 141 6.29 8.55 0.21
C ASP A 141 6.74 9.04 1.60
N VAL A 142 5.88 8.94 2.63
CA VAL A 142 6.28 9.22 4.02
C VAL A 142 7.33 8.23 4.56
N LEU A 143 7.50 7.07 3.90
CA LEU A 143 8.41 6.00 4.32
C LEU A 143 9.75 6.04 3.60
N GLU A 144 9.86 6.78 2.49
CA GLU A 144 11.09 6.81 1.67
C GLU A 144 12.27 7.31 2.50
N ASP A 145 13.38 6.54 2.48
CA ASP A 145 14.60 6.75 3.27
C ASP A 145 14.39 6.88 4.79
N ARG A 146 13.38 6.18 5.33
CA ARG A 146 12.98 6.24 6.75
C ARG A 146 12.68 4.88 7.34
N LYS A 147 12.55 4.87 8.66
CA LYS A 147 12.18 3.70 9.47
C LYS A 147 10.82 3.93 10.12
N THR A 148 9.99 2.90 10.11
CA THR A 148 8.63 2.94 10.65
C THR A 148 8.33 1.66 11.42
N LEU A 149 7.67 1.81 12.56
CA LEU A 149 7.12 0.69 13.34
C LEU A 149 5.59 0.76 13.28
N ILE A 150 4.95 -0.35 12.92
CA ILE A 150 3.50 -0.52 13.01
C ILE A 150 3.27 -1.65 14.02
N ASN A 151 2.71 -1.33 15.18
CA ASN A 151 2.40 -2.32 16.21
C ASN A 151 0.88 -2.52 16.28
N PHE A 152 0.38 -3.54 15.57
CA PHE A 152 -1.05 -3.81 15.52
C PHE A 152 -1.62 -4.36 16.83
N ARG A 153 -0.78 -5.03 17.63
CA ARG A 153 -1.19 -5.52 18.97
C ARG A 153 -1.59 -4.39 19.91
N GLU A 154 -0.90 -3.26 19.79
CA GLU A 154 -1.11 -2.08 20.64
C GLU A 154 -1.82 -0.94 19.89
N ASP A 155 -2.28 -1.20 18.66
CA ASP A 155 -2.92 -0.22 17.79
C ASP A 155 -2.13 1.09 17.71
N LEU A 156 -0.81 1.02 17.43
CA LEU A 156 0.05 2.19 17.31
C LEU A 156 0.98 2.17 16.09
N VAL A 157 1.41 3.35 15.66
CA VAL A 157 2.44 3.59 14.65
C VAL A 157 3.52 4.52 15.23
N VAL A 158 4.77 4.28 14.89
CA VAL A 158 5.87 5.22 15.10
C VAL A 158 6.55 5.47 13.77
N LEU A 159 6.49 6.71 13.29
CA LEU A 159 7.11 7.18 12.06
C LEU A 159 8.50 7.74 12.34
N ASN A 160 9.37 7.60 11.35
CA ASN A 160 10.70 8.22 11.32
C ASN A 160 11.55 7.83 12.55
N VAL A 161 11.51 6.54 12.91
CA VAL A 161 12.23 5.99 14.06
C VAL A 161 13.74 6.14 13.86
N SER A 162 14.44 6.62 14.88
CA SER A 162 15.89 6.86 14.79
C SER A 162 16.73 5.56 14.68
N SER A 163 16.28 4.48 15.32
CA SER A 163 17.04 3.22 15.40
C SER A 163 16.14 1.98 15.36
N ILE A 164 16.74 0.84 14.99
CA ILE A 164 16.03 -0.46 14.96
C ILE A 164 15.72 -0.88 16.41
N PRO A 165 14.44 -1.10 16.77
CA PRO A 165 14.08 -1.53 18.12
C PRO A 165 14.70 -2.90 18.43
N ALA A 166 15.06 -3.12 19.70
CA ALA A 166 15.84 -4.29 20.13
C ALA A 166 15.21 -5.62 19.69
N ASP A 167 13.88 -5.73 19.78
CA ASP A 167 13.11 -6.94 19.46
C ASP A 167 13.17 -7.36 17.98
N PHE A 168 13.60 -6.45 17.08
CA PHE A 168 13.67 -6.68 15.64
C PHE A 168 15.10 -6.89 15.10
N ARG A 169 16.16 -6.54 15.85
CA ARG A 169 17.54 -6.49 15.33
C ARG A 169 18.02 -7.81 14.69
N ASN A 170 17.61 -8.94 15.25
CA ASN A 170 18.00 -10.28 14.78
C ASN A 170 16.93 -10.95 13.90
N LYS A 171 15.94 -10.18 13.43
CA LYS A 171 14.76 -10.65 12.67
C LYS A 171 14.60 -9.93 11.33
N LEU A 172 15.61 -9.17 10.92
CA LEU A 172 15.57 -8.37 9.71
C LEU A 172 15.70 -9.26 8.48
N ILE A 173 14.74 -9.17 7.57
CA ILE A 173 14.75 -9.80 6.25
C ILE A 173 14.84 -8.74 5.16
N ASP A 174 15.42 -9.10 4.03
CA ASP A 174 15.43 -8.23 2.86
C ASP A 174 14.03 -8.09 2.27
N PHE A 175 13.65 -6.87 1.92
CA PHE A 175 12.48 -6.63 1.07
C PHE A 175 12.87 -5.71 -0.09
N LYS A 176 11.93 -5.46 -1.01
CA LYS A 176 12.13 -4.45 -2.06
C LYS A 176 11.19 -3.27 -1.83
N PHE A 177 11.75 -2.08 -1.72
CA PHE A 177 11.01 -0.83 -1.84
C PHE A 177 11.19 -0.27 -3.24
N LYS A 178 10.29 -0.62 -4.18
CA LYS A 178 10.41 -0.19 -5.58
C LYS A 178 9.16 0.57 -5.98
N LYS A 179 9.33 1.77 -6.55
CA LYS A 179 8.21 2.66 -6.92
C LYS A 179 7.25 2.89 -5.75
N ARG A 180 7.82 3.01 -4.54
CA ARG A 180 7.11 3.14 -3.25
C ARG A 180 6.13 1.99 -2.96
N LYS A 181 6.48 0.78 -3.40
CA LYS A 181 5.77 -0.45 -3.07
C LYS A 181 6.67 -1.33 -2.22
N ILE A 182 6.12 -1.83 -1.11
CA ILE A 182 6.80 -2.75 -0.20
C ILE A 182 6.54 -4.18 -0.69
N ILE A 183 7.57 -4.82 -1.22
CA ILE A 183 7.48 -6.20 -1.73
C ILE A 183 8.28 -7.11 -0.80
N ILE A 184 7.57 -7.91 -0.02
CA ILE A 184 8.13 -8.85 0.96
C ILE A 184 8.29 -10.22 0.29
N PRO A 185 9.50 -10.81 0.25
CA PRO A 185 9.68 -12.19 -0.17
C PRO A 185 9.19 -13.14 0.92
N GLY A 186 8.60 -14.27 0.53
CA GLY A 186 8.18 -15.30 1.48
C GLY A 186 7.94 -16.63 0.78
N ILE A 187 7.77 -17.69 1.57
CA ILE A 187 7.51 -19.04 1.07
C ILE A 187 6.03 -19.36 1.28
N LEU A 188 5.35 -19.78 0.22
CA LEU A 188 3.98 -20.28 0.29
C LEU A 188 3.93 -21.62 -0.44
N LYS A 189 3.48 -22.67 0.26
CA LYS A 189 3.48 -24.06 -0.24
C LYS A 189 4.85 -24.55 -0.74
N GLY A 190 5.92 -24.14 -0.05
CA GLY A 190 7.30 -24.52 -0.41
C GLY A 190 7.88 -23.76 -1.60
N GLU A 191 7.15 -22.82 -2.19
CA GLU A 191 7.62 -22.02 -3.32
C GLU A 191 7.99 -20.60 -2.88
N GLN A 192 9.08 -20.07 -3.43
CA GLN A 192 9.49 -18.68 -3.24
C GLN A 192 8.53 -17.75 -3.96
N ARG A 193 7.91 -16.83 -3.21
CA ARG A 193 6.86 -15.92 -3.67
C ARG A 193 7.18 -14.48 -3.25
N LYS A 194 6.50 -13.53 -3.90
CA LYS A 194 6.58 -12.10 -3.58
C LYS A 194 5.20 -11.57 -3.20
N PHE A 195 5.13 -10.81 -2.12
CA PHE A 195 3.90 -10.27 -1.59
C PHE A 195 4.00 -8.75 -1.51
N LEU A 196 3.03 -8.05 -2.10
CA LEU A 196 2.90 -6.62 -1.92
C LEU A 196 2.23 -6.36 -0.57
N TYR A 197 2.87 -5.60 0.32
CA TYR A 197 2.20 -5.14 1.54
C TYR A 197 1.47 -3.83 1.29
N ASP A 198 0.17 -3.82 1.55
CA ASP A 198 -0.77 -2.73 1.26
C ASP A 198 -1.65 -2.47 2.49
N SER A 199 -1.29 -1.46 3.27
CA SER A 199 -2.06 -1.09 4.47
C SER A 199 -3.41 -0.46 4.13
N GLY A 200 -3.64 0.03 2.92
CA GLY A 200 -4.93 0.54 2.45
C GLY A 200 -5.96 -0.55 2.15
N THR A 201 -5.50 -1.77 1.91
CA THR A 201 -6.34 -2.98 1.75
C THR A 201 -6.55 -3.68 3.10
N SER A 202 -6.85 -2.93 4.16
CA SER A 202 -6.75 -3.45 5.54
C SER A 202 -7.70 -4.61 5.87
N ALA A 203 -8.87 -4.64 5.23
CA ALA A 203 -9.94 -5.60 5.49
C ALA A 203 -9.60 -7.06 5.12
N PHE A 204 -8.60 -7.28 4.26
CA PHE A 204 -8.25 -8.60 3.75
C PHE A 204 -6.92 -9.10 4.31
N GLU A 205 -6.81 -10.40 4.56
CA GLU A 205 -5.54 -11.01 4.95
C GLU A 205 -4.63 -11.16 3.72
N PHE A 206 -5.09 -11.91 2.72
CA PHE A 206 -4.36 -12.14 1.49
C PHE A 206 -5.29 -12.05 0.27
N LEU A 207 -5.12 -10.99 -0.52
CA LEU A 207 -5.80 -10.77 -1.78
C LEU A 207 -4.97 -11.33 -2.93
N THR A 208 -5.52 -12.25 -3.70
CA THR A 208 -4.82 -12.90 -4.82
C THR A 208 -5.70 -12.99 -6.08
N TYR A 209 -5.13 -13.50 -7.18
CA TYR A 209 -5.85 -13.72 -8.43
C TYR A 209 -6.68 -15.01 -8.37
N LYS A 210 -7.76 -15.06 -9.17
CA LYS A 210 -8.80 -16.10 -9.10
C LYS A 210 -8.24 -17.53 -9.16
N GLU A 211 -7.26 -17.78 -10.03
CA GLU A 211 -6.66 -19.12 -10.16
C GLU A 211 -5.84 -19.53 -8.92
N GLU A 212 -5.19 -18.59 -8.23
CA GLU A 212 -4.49 -18.91 -6.98
C GLU A 212 -5.51 -19.11 -5.85
N TRP A 213 -6.54 -18.27 -5.81
CA TRP A 213 -7.63 -18.38 -4.85
C TRP A 213 -8.31 -19.75 -4.93
N GLU A 214 -8.64 -20.23 -6.14
CA GLU A 214 -9.22 -21.57 -6.35
C GLU A 214 -8.29 -22.69 -5.87
N LYS A 215 -6.96 -22.53 -6.03
CA LYS A 215 -5.96 -23.53 -5.62
C LYS A 215 -5.71 -23.57 -4.12
N LEU A 216 -5.81 -22.42 -3.45
CA LEU A 216 -5.43 -22.27 -2.04
C LEU A 216 -6.62 -22.34 -1.09
N LYS A 217 -7.84 -22.04 -1.54
CA LYS A 217 -9.03 -22.12 -0.68
C LYS A 217 -9.31 -23.55 -0.24
N LEU A 218 -9.86 -23.69 0.95
CA LEU A 218 -10.39 -24.97 1.44
C LEU A 218 -11.56 -25.44 0.56
N LYS A 219 -11.55 -26.72 0.19
CA LYS A 219 -12.56 -27.32 -0.72
C LYS A 219 -14.01 -27.08 -0.27
N ASN A 220 -14.26 -27.14 1.05
CA ASN A 220 -15.58 -27.00 1.65
C ASN A 220 -15.81 -25.62 2.29
N SER A 221 -14.99 -24.62 1.96
CA SER A 221 -15.17 -23.28 2.50
C SER A 221 -16.49 -22.66 2.05
N LYS A 222 -17.26 -22.09 2.98
CA LYS A 222 -18.32 -21.14 2.63
C LYS A 222 -17.66 -19.89 2.05
N VAL A 223 -18.09 -19.48 0.87
CA VAL A 223 -17.57 -18.26 0.22
C VAL A 223 -18.42 -17.08 0.66
N LYS A 224 -17.80 -16.10 1.33
CA LYS A 224 -18.41 -14.81 1.64
C LYS A 224 -18.29 -13.92 0.40
N ILE A 225 -19.42 -13.42 -0.09
CA ILE A 225 -19.48 -12.54 -1.25
C ILE A 225 -19.95 -11.18 -0.78
N GLU A 226 -19.15 -10.15 -1.05
CA GLU A 226 -19.51 -8.76 -0.73
C GLU A 226 -19.43 -7.91 -2.00
N LYS A 227 -20.38 -6.99 -2.14
CA LYS A 227 -20.39 -6.03 -3.25
C LYS A 227 -20.16 -4.65 -2.68
N SER A 228 -19.10 -4.00 -3.13
CA SER A 228 -18.84 -2.60 -2.85
C SER A 228 -18.94 -1.80 -4.15
N LYS A 229 -19.51 -0.60 -4.07
CA LYS A 229 -19.39 0.37 -5.15
C LYS A 229 -18.03 1.04 -5.00
N SER A 230 -17.14 0.82 -5.96
CA SER A 230 -15.88 1.51 -6.06
C SER A 230 -15.93 2.36 -7.32
N TRP A 231 -16.03 3.67 -7.14
CA TRP A 231 -16.06 4.64 -8.23
C TRP A 231 -17.29 4.41 -9.15
N ASN A 232 -17.07 3.98 -10.40
CA ASN A 232 -18.10 3.63 -11.39
C ASN A 232 -18.29 2.12 -11.58
N ASN A 233 -17.52 1.28 -10.88
CA ASN A 233 -17.56 -0.17 -11.00
C ASN A 233 -18.08 -0.83 -9.71
N VAL A 234 -18.85 -1.90 -9.87
CA VAL A 234 -19.20 -2.76 -8.74
C VAL A 234 -18.05 -3.74 -8.55
N LEU A 235 -17.30 -3.58 -7.47
CA LEU A 235 -16.31 -4.56 -7.06
C LEU A 235 -17.03 -5.65 -6.27
N THR A 236 -16.88 -6.88 -6.73
CA THR A 236 -17.40 -8.06 -6.02
C THR A 236 -16.23 -8.83 -5.44
N THR A 237 -16.17 -8.91 -4.12
CA THR A 237 -15.14 -9.66 -3.40
C THR A 237 -15.66 -11.04 -3.05
N TYR A 238 -14.76 -12.01 -3.09
CA TYR A 238 -15.04 -13.40 -2.76
C TYR A 238 -13.99 -13.87 -1.77
N THR A 239 -14.40 -14.04 -0.52
CA THR A 239 -13.52 -14.46 0.57
C THR A 239 -13.82 -15.91 0.97
N ALA A 240 -12.78 -16.73 1.06
CA ALA A 240 -12.86 -18.12 1.50
C ALA A 240 -11.78 -18.42 2.54
N SER A 241 -12.02 -19.44 3.36
CA SER A 241 -11.07 -19.94 4.34
C SER A 241 -9.87 -20.62 3.69
N CYS A 242 -8.72 -20.49 4.34
CA CYS A 242 -7.43 -21.05 3.97
C CYS A 242 -6.76 -21.64 5.22
N ASP A 243 -5.92 -22.65 5.02
CA ASP A 243 -5.14 -23.32 6.07
C ASP A 243 -3.62 -23.29 5.78
N GLN A 244 -3.20 -22.43 4.84
CA GLN A 244 -1.81 -22.31 4.43
C GLN A 244 -1.06 -21.34 5.34
N ASN A 245 0.27 -21.46 5.35
CA ASN A 245 1.15 -20.51 6.02
C ASN A 245 2.01 -19.79 4.97
N ILE A 246 2.30 -18.52 5.22
CA ILE A 246 3.39 -17.81 4.56
C ILE A 246 4.57 -17.79 5.52
N GLU A 247 5.71 -18.29 5.07
CA GLU A 247 6.96 -18.27 5.83
C GLU A 247 7.79 -17.05 5.41
N PHE A 248 8.06 -16.17 6.37
CA PHE A 248 8.96 -15.03 6.23
C PHE A 248 10.22 -15.34 7.04
N ASP A 249 11.20 -15.98 6.39
CA ASP A 249 12.46 -16.39 7.02
C ASP A 249 12.25 -17.21 8.32
N HIS A 250 12.35 -16.56 9.49
CA HIS A 250 12.24 -17.18 10.81
C HIS A 250 10.81 -17.24 11.38
N ILE A 251 9.80 -16.64 10.73
CA ILE A 251 8.40 -16.65 11.19
C ILE A 251 7.46 -17.30 10.18
N LYS A 252 6.50 -18.09 10.66
CA LYS A 252 5.39 -18.64 9.87
C LYS A 252 4.10 -17.95 10.29
N ILE A 253 3.41 -17.35 9.33
CA ILE A 253 2.16 -16.63 9.58
C ILE A 253 1.01 -17.38 8.89
N PRO A 254 -0.01 -17.80 9.64
CA PRO A 254 -1.16 -18.48 9.06
C PRO A 254 -2.00 -17.51 8.23
N VAL A 255 -2.38 -17.94 7.03
CA VAL A 255 -3.38 -17.28 6.20
C VAL A 255 -4.69 -17.99 6.45
N LYS A 256 -5.61 -17.34 7.15
CA LYS A 256 -6.94 -17.89 7.48
C LYS A 256 -7.96 -17.55 6.42
N GLU A 257 -7.80 -16.43 5.74
CA GLU A 257 -8.70 -15.96 4.69
C GLU A 257 -7.98 -15.56 3.41
N LEU A 258 -8.57 -15.94 2.28
CA LEU A 258 -8.15 -15.57 0.94
C LEU A 258 -9.26 -14.84 0.23
N THR A 259 -8.91 -13.74 -0.43
CA THR A 259 -9.85 -12.93 -1.19
C THR A 259 -9.43 -12.83 -2.65
N TYR A 260 -10.37 -12.94 -3.58
CA TYR A 260 -10.21 -12.40 -4.93
C TYR A 260 -11.31 -11.40 -5.23
N VAL A 261 -11.06 -10.51 -6.18
CA VAL A 261 -11.99 -9.43 -6.53
C VAL A 261 -12.29 -9.44 -8.02
N GLU A 262 -13.57 -9.45 -8.37
CA GLU A 262 -14.07 -9.21 -9.73
C GLU A 262 -14.44 -7.72 -9.89
N GLY A 263 -14.23 -7.18 -11.10
CA GLY A 263 -14.47 -5.76 -11.41
C GLY A 263 -13.21 -4.90 -11.52
N PHE A 264 -12.03 -5.43 -11.19
CA PHE A 264 -10.75 -4.84 -11.60
C PHE A 264 -10.44 -5.15 -13.07
N SER A 265 -9.58 -4.34 -13.70
CA SER A 265 -9.13 -4.64 -15.06
C SER A 265 -8.30 -5.93 -15.06
N ASN A 266 -8.63 -6.89 -15.94
CA ASN A 266 -7.87 -8.14 -16.11
C ASN A 266 -6.37 -7.88 -16.38
N ALA A 267 -6.03 -6.71 -16.93
CA ALA A 267 -4.66 -6.27 -17.16
C ALA A 267 -3.86 -6.08 -15.86
N GLN A 268 -4.45 -5.51 -14.81
CA GLN A 268 -3.77 -5.30 -13.51
C GLN A 268 -3.39 -6.62 -12.86
N PHE A 269 -4.32 -7.58 -12.77
CA PHE A 269 -4.02 -8.91 -12.23
C PHE A 269 -3.00 -9.67 -13.09
N SER A 270 -3.09 -9.55 -14.42
CA SER A 270 -2.10 -10.14 -15.32
C SER A 270 -0.70 -9.56 -15.08
N LEU A 271 -0.57 -8.23 -14.94
CA LEU A 271 0.70 -7.57 -14.64
C LEU A 271 1.27 -8.01 -13.28
N MET A 272 0.42 -8.15 -12.26
CA MET A 272 0.86 -8.68 -10.96
C MET A 272 1.42 -10.10 -11.12
N LYS A 273 0.70 -10.98 -11.81
CA LYS A 273 1.14 -12.35 -12.09
C LYS A 273 2.46 -12.40 -12.86
N PHE A 274 2.60 -11.62 -13.94
CA PHE A 274 3.83 -11.57 -14.75
C PHE A 274 5.03 -10.98 -14.01
N SER A 275 4.81 -10.13 -13.00
CA SER A 275 5.89 -9.62 -12.12
C SER A 275 6.38 -10.65 -11.09
N GLY A 276 5.70 -11.81 -11.00
CA GLY A 276 5.95 -12.84 -9.99
C GLY A 276 5.38 -12.48 -8.62
N MET A 277 4.43 -11.55 -8.53
CA MET A 277 3.69 -11.26 -7.31
C MET A 277 2.57 -12.28 -7.12
N SER A 278 2.51 -12.89 -5.93
CA SER A 278 1.43 -13.81 -5.54
C SER A 278 0.15 -13.09 -5.15
N GLY A 279 0.25 -11.81 -4.77
CA GLY A 279 -0.89 -10.98 -4.38
C GLY A 279 -0.50 -9.92 -3.35
N MET A 280 -1.50 -9.41 -2.65
CA MET A 280 -1.39 -8.32 -1.68
C MET A 280 -1.73 -8.81 -0.27
N LEU A 281 -0.91 -8.43 0.70
CA LEU A 281 -1.16 -8.64 2.12
C LEU A 281 -1.72 -7.36 2.71
N GLY A 282 -2.90 -7.45 3.30
CA GLY A 282 -3.49 -6.35 4.05
C GLY A 282 -3.05 -6.35 5.51
N ASN A 283 -3.66 -5.50 6.33
CA ASN A 283 -3.35 -5.42 7.76
C ASN A 283 -3.87 -6.63 8.54
N LYS A 284 -4.94 -7.29 8.08
CA LYS A 284 -5.61 -8.37 8.81
C LYS A 284 -4.68 -9.53 9.18
N ILE A 285 -3.73 -9.87 8.30
CA ILE A 285 -2.75 -10.95 8.52
C ILE A 285 -1.73 -10.62 9.63
N PHE A 286 -1.61 -9.35 10.01
CA PHE A 286 -0.64 -8.86 10.98
C PHE A 286 -1.28 -8.29 12.26
N LEU A 287 -2.60 -8.45 12.48
CA LEU A 287 -3.31 -7.80 13.59
C LEU A 287 -2.79 -8.20 15.00
N ASP A 288 -2.21 -9.39 15.14
CA ASP A 288 -1.57 -9.86 16.37
C ASP A 288 -0.05 -9.72 16.34
N LYS A 289 0.49 -8.88 15.44
CA LYS A 289 1.92 -8.70 15.19
C LYS A 289 2.36 -7.24 15.27
N SER A 290 3.67 -7.06 15.22
CA SER A 290 4.32 -5.78 15.01
C SER A 290 5.21 -5.89 13.77
N ILE A 291 5.19 -4.89 12.89
CA ILE A 291 6.02 -4.81 11.69
C ILE A 291 6.97 -3.62 11.83
N PHE A 292 8.27 -3.87 11.70
CA PHE A 292 9.29 -2.83 11.55
C PHE A 292 9.72 -2.77 10.09
N ILE A 293 9.69 -1.59 9.47
CA ILE A 293 10.04 -1.34 8.07
C ILE A 293 11.15 -0.30 8.05
N ASP A 294 12.30 -0.65 7.47
CA ASP A 294 13.42 0.24 7.19
C ASP A 294 13.58 0.38 5.67
N CYS A 295 13.02 1.45 5.11
CA CYS A 295 13.14 1.73 3.68
C CYS A 295 14.51 2.30 3.30
N SER A 296 15.35 2.68 4.26
CA SER A 296 16.72 3.17 3.97
C SER A 296 17.63 1.99 3.66
N ASP A 297 17.55 0.95 4.49
CA ASP A 297 18.37 -0.26 4.36
C ASP A 297 17.63 -1.42 3.66
N HIS A 298 16.38 -1.20 3.24
CA HIS A 298 15.48 -2.20 2.66
C HIS A 298 15.33 -3.46 3.52
N LYS A 299 15.21 -3.25 4.84
CA LYS A 299 14.99 -4.31 5.83
C LYS A 299 13.59 -4.25 6.40
N ILE A 300 12.97 -5.40 6.61
CA ILE A 300 11.68 -5.50 7.30
C ILE A 300 11.78 -6.61 8.36
N ALA A 301 11.03 -6.50 9.44
CA ALA A 301 10.91 -7.58 10.42
C ALA A 301 9.48 -7.65 10.95
N ILE A 302 9.04 -8.87 11.25
CA ILE A 302 7.69 -9.16 11.75
C ILE A 302 7.86 -9.92 13.07
N ASN A 303 7.14 -9.50 14.11
CA ASN A 303 7.20 -10.07 15.46
C ASN A 303 5.80 -10.36 16.00
#